data_AF-A0A061GNM5-F1
#
_entry.id   AF-A0A061GNM5-F1
#
_cell.length_a   1.000
_cell.length_b   1.000
_cell.length_c   1.000
_cell.angle_alpha   90.00
_cell.angle_beta   90.00
_cell.angle_gamma   90.00
#
_symmetry.space_group_name_H-M   'P 1'
#
loop_
_entity.id
_entity.type
_entity.pdbx_description
1 polymer ?
#
loop_
_entity_poly.entity_id
_entity_poly.type
_entity_poly.pdbx_seq_one_letter_code
_entity_poly.pdbx_strand_id
1 'polypeptide(L)'
;MSAGVSLKHRVIMFLLELFVFFACFRECLSSPLDHVKGYMLTDRRADAFVPEITPSASPQPFLPLLAPSPLSPFTNSSVPKLSGLCILNFTAAQSLMSMTSIDCWAAFAPLLANVICCPQLHATLVILVGQSSKDTGVLALNRTLANPCLSDIEKVLEGQGAGENLKQICSIHPSNLTEASCPVKDVDEFESTVNSSELLASCEKIDPVKECCDQVCQGAISEAAIRLALKASDPLNMDVPHVLPEHSTRVNDCKTVVLRWLASKLDPYRAKEVLRGLTNCNVNKVCPLVFPNMRHVANSCWNGINNQTACCDAMDSYVSHLQKQTLITNLQALDCATSLGLKLQKYNITRNVYSQCHISLKDFSLQG
;
A
#
# COMPACT_ATOMS: atom_id res chain seq x y z
N MET A 1 7.84 -56.20 4.71
CA MET A 1 8.84 -55.29 4.07
C MET A 1 8.21 -54.09 3.32
N SER A 2 7.00 -53.61 3.67
CA SER A 2 6.36 -52.47 2.97
C SER A 2 6.26 -51.16 3.78
N ALA A 3 6.43 -51.18 5.11
CA ALA A 3 6.28 -49.99 5.95
C ALA A 3 7.45 -48.99 5.84
N GLY A 4 8.67 -49.47 5.55
CA GLY A 4 9.88 -48.62 5.45
C GLY A 4 9.93 -47.76 4.18
N VAL A 5 9.27 -48.18 3.09
CA VAL A 5 9.26 -47.43 1.82
C VAL A 5 8.29 -46.25 1.88
N SER A 6 7.17 -46.39 2.59
CA SER A 6 6.17 -45.33 2.75
C SER A 6 6.66 -44.17 3.62
N LEU A 7 7.42 -44.45 4.68
CA LEU A 7 7.97 -43.40 5.55
C LEU A 7 9.08 -42.62 4.82
N LYS A 8 9.93 -43.32 4.06
CA LYS A 8 11.00 -42.69 3.27
C LYS A 8 10.44 -41.78 2.17
N HIS A 9 9.36 -42.20 1.50
CA HIS A 9 8.64 -41.34 0.54
C HIS A 9 7.99 -40.12 1.19
N ARG A 10 7.38 -40.27 2.38
CA ARG A 10 6.79 -39.14 3.11
C ARG A 10 7.84 -38.12 3.54
N VAL A 11 9.00 -38.57 4.00
CA VAL A 11 10.11 -37.68 4.39
C VAL A 11 10.72 -37.00 3.16
N ILE A 12 10.87 -37.70 2.03
CA ILE A 12 11.37 -37.11 0.78
C ILE A 12 10.39 -36.06 0.24
N MET A 13 9.08 -36.33 0.25
CA MET A 13 8.05 -35.36 -0.12
C MET A 13 8.06 -34.14 0.79
N PHE A 14 8.20 -34.33 2.11
CA PHE A 14 8.24 -33.24 3.07
C PHE A 14 9.51 -32.38 2.90
N LEU A 15 10.65 -33.00 2.60
CA LEU A 15 11.90 -32.29 2.27
C LEU A 15 11.80 -31.54 0.94
N LEU A 16 11.08 -32.08 -0.05
CA LEU A 16 10.77 -31.41 -1.32
C LEU A 16 9.86 -30.20 -1.12
N GLU A 17 8.81 -30.31 -0.29
CA GLU A 17 7.94 -29.18 0.05
C GLU A 17 8.70 -28.08 0.82
N LEU A 18 9.56 -28.46 1.78
CA LEU A 18 10.45 -27.52 2.46
C LEU A 18 11.45 -26.88 1.50
N PHE A 19 12.00 -27.64 0.55
CA PHE A 19 12.94 -27.10 -0.44
C PHE A 19 12.26 -26.14 -1.41
N VAL A 20 11.05 -26.44 -1.87
CA VAL A 20 10.23 -25.52 -2.70
C VAL A 20 9.83 -24.28 -1.90
N PHE A 21 9.47 -24.43 -0.63
CA PHE A 21 9.17 -23.32 0.26
C PHE A 21 10.40 -22.41 0.46
N PHE A 22 11.58 -22.98 0.72
CA PHE A 22 12.83 -22.22 0.84
C PHE A 22 13.31 -21.64 -0.50
N ALA A 23 13.08 -22.31 -1.63
CA ALA A 23 13.39 -21.79 -2.97
C ALA A 23 12.51 -20.59 -3.32
N CYS A 24 11.19 -20.67 -3.08
CA CYS A 24 10.28 -19.54 -3.25
C CYS A 24 10.63 -18.37 -2.32
N PHE A 25 10.99 -18.64 -1.06
CA PHE A 25 11.46 -17.58 -0.15
C PHE A 25 12.76 -16.95 -0.66
N ARG A 26 13.69 -17.74 -1.19
CA ARG A 26 14.94 -17.24 -1.75
C ARG A 26 14.71 -16.38 -2.99
N GLU A 27 13.81 -16.79 -3.88
CA GLU A 27 13.40 -16.02 -5.07
C GLU A 27 12.68 -14.71 -4.71
N CYS A 28 11.86 -14.69 -3.64
CA CYS A 28 11.27 -13.45 -3.14
C CYS A 28 12.27 -12.52 -2.41
N LEU A 29 13.37 -13.05 -1.86
CA LEU A 29 14.44 -12.27 -1.21
C LEU A 29 15.55 -11.81 -2.17
N SER A 30 15.67 -12.44 -3.35
CA SER A 30 16.52 -11.97 -4.43
C SER A 30 15.72 -11.08 -5.38
N SER A 31 15.93 -9.76 -5.30
CA SER A 31 15.42 -8.82 -6.30
C SER A 31 15.72 -9.31 -7.72
N PRO A 32 14.77 -9.24 -8.67
CA PRO A 32 15.09 -9.43 -10.08
C PRO A 32 15.88 -8.21 -10.55
N LEU A 33 17.20 -8.36 -10.69
CA LEU A 33 18.05 -7.36 -11.35
C LEU A 33 17.83 -7.32 -12.87
N ASP A 34 17.11 -8.29 -13.44
CA ASP A 34 16.95 -8.43 -14.89
C ASP A 34 15.50 -8.34 -15.36
N HIS A 35 14.84 -7.21 -15.10
CA HIS A 35 13.85 -6.68 -16.06
C HIS A 35 13.68 -5.15 -16.02
N VAL A 36 14.70 -4.40 -15.59
CA VAL A 36 14.75 -2.94 -15.79
C VAL A 36 15.54 -2.64 -17.06
N LYS A 37 14.92 -2.90 -18.22
CA LYS A 37 15.38 -2.32 -19.49
C LYS A 37 14.27 -1.47 -20.08
N GLY A 38 14.18 -0.25 -19.55
CA GLY A 38 13.27 0.78 -20.02
C GLY A 38 13.26 1.96 -19.06
N TYR A 39 14.03 3.00 -19.41
CA TYR A 39 14.09 4.33 -18.76
C TYR A 39 14.93 4.47 -17.48
N MET A 40 16.25 4.40 -17.65
CA MET A 40 17.22 5.15 -16.83
C MET A 40 18.33 5.70 -17.74
N LEU A 41 18.28 7.01 -18.00
CA LEU A 41 19.40 7.86 -18.38
C LEU A 41 19.14 9.15 -17.59
N THR A 42 19.85 9.41 -16.49
CA THR A 42 21.25 9.83 -16.56
C THR A 42 22.12 9.27 -15.42
N ASP A 43 23.30 8.87 -15.87
CA ASP A 43 24.53 8.58 -15.14
C ASP A 43 24.82 9.57 -14.00
N ARG A 44 24.96 9.03 -12.79
CA ARG A 44 25.92 9.56 -11.81
C ARG A 44 26.49 8.43 -10.97
N ARG A 45 27.58 7.83 -11.47
CA ARG A 45 28.62 7.08 -10.76
C ARG A 45 28.17 6.21 -9.57
N ALA A 46 28.16 4.91 -9.83
CA ALA A 46 28.38 3.87 -8.83
C ALA A 46 29.67 4.15 -8.03
N ASP A 47 29.69 3.68 -6.79
CA ASP A 47 30.74 3.78 -5.76
C ASP A 47 30.66 5.00 -4.82
N ALA A 48 29.60 5.05 -4.01
CA ALA A 48 29.65 5.67 -2.69
C ALA A 48 29.29 4.61 -1.65
N PHE A 49 30.29 4.22 -0.84
CA PHE A 49 30.17 3.34 0.31
C PHE A 49 28.88 3.61 1.10
N VAL A 50 28.00 2.62 1.19
CA VAL A 50 26.96 2.61 2.24
C VAL A 50 27.70 2.35 3.55
N PRO A 51 27.83 3.33 4.47
CA PRO A 51 28.48 3.09 5.75
C PRO A 51 27.58 2.20 6.61
N GLU A 52 28.17 1.40 7.51
CA GLU A 52 27.49 0.57 8.52
C GLU A 52 26.68 1.45 9.51
N ILE A 53 25.59 2.07 9.06
CA ILE A 53 24.64 2.83 9.90
C ILE A 53 23.25 2.17 9.84
N THR A 54 23.08 1.10 9.08
CA THR A 54 21.89 0.26 9.16
C THR A 54 21.95 -0.61 10.42
N PRO A 55 20.85 -0.76 11.17
CA PRO A 55 20.83 -1.68 12.31
C PRO A 55 21.21 -3.09 11.83
N SER A 56 22.28 -3.64 12.39
CA SER A 56 22.87 -4.95 12.00
C SER A 56 22.11 -6.15 12.56
N ALA A 57 21.07 -5.90 13.36
CA ALA A 57 20.20 -6.95 13.86
C ALA A 57 19.33 -7.48 12.70
N SER A 58 19.65 -8.68 12.24
CA SER A 58 18.70 -9.50 11.48
C SER A 58 17.36 -9.43 12.21
N PRO A 59 16.27 -8.99 11.56
CA PRO A 59 14.97 -9.07 12.19
C PRO A 59 14.78 -10.52 12.60
N GLN A 60 14.59 -10.78 13.90
CA GLN A 60 13.90 -12.01 14.26
C GLN A 60 12.61 -12.00 13.44
N PRO A 61 12.24 -13.10 12.77
CA PRO A 61 11.04 -13.13 11.96
C PRO A 61 9.86 -13.00 12.90
N PHE A 62 9.48 -11.77 13.19
CA PHE A 62 8.12 -11.45 13.53
C PHE A 62 7.29 -12.02 12.39
N LEU A 63 6.34 -12.87 12.75
CA LEU A 63 5.38 -13.45 11.82
C LEU A 63 4.97 -12.35 10.82
N PRO A 64 5.04 -12.61 9.50
CA PRO A 64 4.53 -11.66 8.53
C PRO A 64 3.13 -11.31 9.02
N LEU A 65 2.89 -10.02 9.29
CA LEU A 65 1.57 -9.55 9.64
C LEU A 65 0.70 -9.80 8.41
N LEU A 66 0.15 -11.00 8.32
CA LEU A 66 -1.22 -11.18 7.92
C LEU A 66 -1.96 -10.10 8.68
N ALA A 67 -2.53 -9.13 7.95
CA ALA A 67 -3.28 -8.03 8.51
C ALA A 67 -4.07 -8.54 9.74
N PRO A 68 -3.94 -7.88 10.90
CA PRO A 68 -4.48 -8.41 12.15
C PRO A 68 -5.94 -8.79 11.93
N SER A 69 -6.36 -9.88 12.58
CA SER A 69 -7.74 -10.35 12.51
C SER A 69 -8.69 -9.16 12.71
N PRO A 70 -9.74 -9.03 11.87
CA PRO A 70 -10.65 -7.89 11.95
C PRO A 70 -11.10 -7.70 13.40
N LEU A 71 -11.00 -6.45 13.89
CA LEU A 71 -11.46 -6.07 15.22
C LEU A 71 -12.92 -6.51 15.40
N SER A 72 -13.33 -6.84 16.62
CA SER A 72 -14.70 -7.31 16.88
C SER A 72 -15.74 -6.29 16.38
N PRO A 73 -16.85 -6.72 15.77
CA PRO A 73 -17.84 -5.81 15.19
C PRO A 73 -18.38 -4.82 16.22
N PHE A 74 -18.51 -3.56 15.80
CA PHE A 74 -19.16 -2.53 16.61
C PHE A 74 -20.65 -2.83 16.73
N THR A 75 -21.17 -2.84 17.96
CA THR A 75 -22.56 -3.23 18.25
C THR A 75 -23.55 -2.07 18.30
N ASN A 76 -23.07 -0.82 18.29
CA ASN A 76 -23.89 0.36 18.54
C ASN A 76 -24.16 1.16 17.25
N SER A 77 -24.78 0.55 16.25
CA SER A 77 -25.01 1.19 14.95
C SER A 77 -26.06 2.31 15.05
N SER A 78 -25.67 3.55 14.79
CA SER A 78 -26.63 4.64 14.57
C SER A 78 -27.09 4.64 13.11
N VAL A 79 -28.36 4.99 12.85
CA VAL A 79 -28.85 5.13 11.48
C VAL A 79 -28.30 6.45 10.91
N PRO A 80 -27.41 6.42 9.89
CA PRO A 80 -26.76 7.63 9.41
C PRO A 80 -27.73 8.49 8.60
N LYS A 81 -27.65 9.82 8.76
CA LYS A 81 -28.43 10.78 7.97
C LYS A 81 -27.73 11.08 6.65
N LEU A 82 -28.11 10.35 5.61
CA LEU A 82 -27.56 10.47 4.26
C LEU A 82 -28.12 11.70 3.51
N SER A 83 -27.40 12.14 2.49
CA SER A 83 -27.77 13.27 1.63
C SER A 83 -28.95 12.94 0.72
N GLY A 84 -29.13 11.66 0.37
CA GLY A 84 -30.13 11.20 -0.60
C GLY A 84 -29.73 11.46 -2.07
N LEU A 85 -28.55 12.00 -2.32
CA LEU A 85 -28.04 12.29 -3.68
C LEU A 85 -27.10 11.20 -4.21
N CYS A 86 -26.50 10.40 -3.33
CA CYS A 86 -25.57 9.37 -3.77
C CYS A 86 -26.29 8.19 -4.42
N ILE A 87 -25.83 7.80 -5.61
CA ILE A 87 -26.41 6.69 -6.39
C ILE A 87 -25.87 5.30 -5.99
N LEU A 88 -24.90 5.24 -5.09
CA LEU A 88 -24.23 4.00 -4.72
C LEU A 88 -25.11 3.13 -3.81
N ASN A 89 -25.09 1.82 -4.05
CA ASN A 89 -25.88 0.87 -3.27
C ASN A 89 -25.11 0.37 -2.03
N PHE A 90 -25.30 1.04 -0.90
CA PHE A 90 -24.66 0.68 0.37
C PHE A 90 -25.19 -0.64 0.95
N THR A 91 -26.42 -1.04 0.65
CA THR A 91 -26.99 -2.32 1.12
C THR A 91 -26.28 -3.50 0.49
N ALA A 92 -26.04 -3.45 -0.83
CA ALA A 92 -25.29 -4.48 -1.55
C ALA A 92 -23.81 -4.59 -1.07
N ALA A 93 -23.27 -3.51 -0.51
CA ALA A 93 -21.90 -3.43 -0.01
C ALA A 93 -21.80 -3.53 1.52
N GLN A 94 -22.86 -3.90 2.23
CA GLN A 94 -22.90 -3.85 3.69
C GLN A 94 -21.76 -4.63 4.37
N SER A 95 -21.45 -5.83 3.88
CA SER A 95 -20.37 -6.66 4.44
C SER A 95 -18.98 -6.03 4.25
N LEU A 96 -18.77 -5.35 3.12
CA LEU A 96 -17.54 -4.63 2.80
C LEU A 96 -17.41 -3.35 3.64
N MET A 97 -18.49 -2.58 3.77
CA MET A 97 -18.51 -1.37 4.60
C MET A 97 -18.30 -1.70 6.07
N SER A 98 -18.92 -2.76 6.58
CA SER A 98 -18.73 -3.22 7.95
C SER A 98 -17.28 -3.62 8.23
N MET A 99 -16.65 -4.36 7.31
CA MET A 99 -15.21 -4.68 7.41
C MET A 99 -14.35 -3.41 7.41
N THR A 100 -14.69 -2.44 6.55
CA THR A 100 -13.95 -1.16 6.49
C THR A 100 -14.09 -0.39 7.80
N SER A 101 -15.27 -0.35 8.40
CA SER A 101 -15.49 0.31 9.69
C SER A 101 -14.70 -0.34 10.82
N ILE A 102 -14.61 -1.68 10.80
CA ILE A 102 -13.78 -2.46 11.72
C ILE A 102 -12.29 -2.11 11.52
N ASP A 103 -11.81 -2.15 10.28
CA ASP A 103 -10.41 -1.90 9.92
C ASP A 103 -10.02 -0.42 10.10
N CYS A 104 -11.00 0.48 10.12
CA CYS A 104 -10.89 1.91 10.41
C CYS A 104 -11.50 2.31 11.76
N TRP A 105 -11.51 1.41 12.75
CA TRP A 105 -12.18 1.67 14.03
C TRP A 105 -11.68 2.97 14.69
N ALA A 106 -12.61 3.78 15.20
CA ALA A 106 -12.35 5.16 15.60
C ALA A 106 -11.17 5.35 16.57
N ALA A 107 -11.01 4.46 17.54
CA ALA A 107 -9.93 4.55 18.52
C ALA A 107 -8.53 4.34 17.92
N PHE A 108 -8.44 3.63 16.79
CA PHE A 108 -7.17 3.26 16.17
C PHE A 108 -6.99 3.75 14.74
N ALA A 109 -7.99 4.41 14.14
CA ALA A 109 -7.94 4.81 12.73
C ALA A 109 -6.70 5.65 12.37
N PRO A 110 -6.25 6.65 13.16
CA PRO A 110 -5.02 7.36 12.87
C PRO A 110 -3.77 6.49 12.97
N LEU A 111 -3.74 5.56 13.94
CA LEU A 111 -2.59 4.67 14.15
C LEU A 111 -2.50 3.61 13.05
N LEU A 112 -3.63 3.04 12.62
CA LEU A 112 -3.72 1.96 11.63
C LEU A 112 -3.90 2.45 10.19
N ALA A 113 -3.88 3.77 9.97
CA ALA A 113 -4.15 4.41 8.69
C ALA A 113 -3.38 3.75 7.53
N ASN A 114 -2.05 3.69 7.64
CA ASN A 114 -1.19 3.28 6.51
C ASN A 114 -1.17 1.77 6.26
N VAL A 115 -1.43 0.96 7.29
CA VAL A 115 -1.27 -0.50 7.22
C VAL A 115 -2.57 -1.25 6.97
N ILE A 116 -3.71 -0.69 7.41
CA ILE A 116 -4.99 -1.39 7.40
C ILE A 116 -6.09 -0.45 6.90
N CYS A 117 -6.37 0.64 7.62
CA CYS A 117 -7.58 1.42 7.40
C CYS A 117 -7.64 2.04 5.99
N CYS A 118 -6.64 2.79 5.56
CA CYS A 118 -6.66 3.49 4.28
C CYS A 118 -6.60 2.54 3.06
N PRO A 119 -5.79 1.46 3.08
CA PRO A 119 -5.88 0.41 2.07
C PRO A 119 -7.29 -0.19 1.94
N GLN A 120 -7.98 -0.45 3.06
CA GLN A 120 -9.35 -0.97 3.02
C GLN A 120 -10.34 0.06 2.51
N LEU A 121 -10.27 1.31 3.00
CA LEU A 121 -11.16 2.36 2.56
C LEU A 121 -11.04 2.60 1.06
N HIS A 122 -9.80 2.66 0.54
CA HIS A 122 -9.56 2.80 -0.90
C HIS A 122 -10.16 1.63 -1.70
N ALA A 123 -9.93 0.39 -1.27
CA ALA A 123 -10.53 -0.79 -1.91
C ALA A 123 -12.06 -0.72 -1.88
N THR A 124 -12.65 -0.27 -0.77
CA THR A 124 -14.10 -0.12 -0.63
C THR A 124 -14.68 0.90 -1.58
N LEU A 125 -14.04 2.07 -1.73
CA LEU A 125 -14.46 3.08 -2.71
C LEU A 125 -14.40 2.54 -4.15
N VAL A 126 -13.32 1.85 -4.50
CA VAL A 126 -13.16 1.22 -5.81
C VAL A 126 -14.26 0.19 -6.07
N ILE A 127 -14.56 -0.67 -5.11
CA ILE A 127 -15.59 -1.70 -5.26
C ILE A 127 -16.97 -1.08 -5.35
N LEU A 128 -17.30 -0.07 -4.54
CA LEU A 128 -18.61 0.59 -4.60
C LEU A 128 -18.87 1.18 -6.00
N VAL A 129 -17.91 1.94 -6.53
CA VAL A 129 -18.04 2.53 -7.88
C VAL A 129 -18.04 1.43 -8.95
N GLY A 130 -17.16 0.44 -8.84
CA GLY A 130 -17.09 -0.69 -9.77
C GLY A 130 -18.37 -1.52 -9.82
N GLN A 131 -18.98 -1.84 -8.68
CA GLN A 131 -20.26 -2.56 -8.64
C GLN A 131 -21.39 -1.71 -9.23
N SER A 132 -21.42 -0.40 -8.96
CA SER A 132 -22.39 0.51 -9.60
C SER A 132 -22.25 0.55 -11.13
N SER A 133 -21.05 0.31 -11.67
CA SER A 133 -20.83 0.30 -13.12
C SER A 133 -21.45 -0.91 -13.83
N LYS A 134 -21.83 -1.98 -13.11
CA LYS A 134 -22.57 -3.12 -13.68
C LYS A 134 -23.92 -2.68 -14.25
N ASP A 135 -24.56 -1.73 -13.58
CA ASP A 135 -25.89 -1.22 -13.97
C ASP A 135 -25.79 0.06 -14.82
N THR A 136 -24.78 0.89 -14.58
CA THR A 136 -24.66 2.21 -15.23
C THR A 136 -23.78 2.22 -16.48
N GLY A 137 -22.88 1.24 -16.63
CA GLY A 137 -21.88 1.23 -17.71
C GLY A 137 -20.74 2.25 -17.53
N VAL A 138 -20.67 2.97 -16.40
CA VAL A 138 -19.68 4.03 -16.16
C VAL A 138 -18.77 3.68 -14.97
N LEU A 139 -17.46 3.78 -15.17
CA LEU A 139 -16.38 3.48 -14.23
C LEU A 139 -15.98 4.67 -13.33
N ALA A 140 -16.75 5.75 -13.35
CA ALA A 140 -16.49 6.96 -12.58
C ALA A 140 -17.79 7.67 -12.23
N LEU A 141 -17.84 8.29 -11.05
CA LEU A 141 -18.95 9.18 -10.71
C LEU A 141 -18.78 10.54 -11.38
N ASN A 142 -19.91 11.17 -11.70
CA ASN A 142 -19.90 12.57 -12.09
C ASN A 142 -19.39 13.45 -10.95
N ARG A 143 -18.66 14.52 -11.29
CA ARG A 143 -18.07 15.46 -10.29
C ARG A 143 -19.10 16.01 -9.29
N THR A 144 -20.34 16.21 -9.74
CA THR A 144 -21.46 16.69 -8.90
C THR A 144 -21.90 15.66 -7.87
N LEU A 145 -21.80 14.37 -8.17
CA LEU A 145 -22.20 13.26 -7.29
C LEU A 145 -21.06 12.79 -6.38
N ALA A 146 -19.81 13.04 -6.76
CA ALA A 146 -18.65 12.54 -6.03
C ALA A 146 -18.57 13.04 -4.58
N ASN A 147 -18.82 14.34 -4.35
CA ASN A 147 -18.79 14.93 -3.01
C ASN A 147 -19.93 14.41 -2.10
N PRO A 148 -21.21 14.44 -2.52
CA PRO A 148 -22.27 13.86 -1.70
C PRO A 148 -22.09 12.36 -1.47
N CYS A 149 -21.59 11.61 -2.46
CA CYS A 149 -21.28 10.19 -2.28
C CYS A 149 -20.18 9.93 -1.27
N LEU A 150 -19.05 10.64 -1.35
CA LEU A 150 -17.98 10.49 -0.37
C LEU A 150 -18.48 10.83 1.04
N SER A 151 -19.27 11.90 1.20
CA SER A 151 -19.85 12.26 2.49
C SER A 151 -20.81 11.20 3.02
N ASP A 152 -21.64 10.60 2.17
CA ASP A 152 -22.58 9.56 2.58
C ASP A 152 -21.86 8.26 2.98
N ILE A 153 -20.81 7.88 2.25
CA ILE A 153 -19.93 6.76 2.61
C ILE A 153 -19.31 6.98 3.98
N GLU A 154 -18.73 8.16 4.24
CA GLU A 154 -18.15 8.50 5.55
C GLU A 154 -19.18 8.33 6.67
N LYS A 155 -20.38 8.89 6.51
CA LYS A 155 -21.44 8.78 7.52
C LYS A 155 -21.88 7.36 7.77
N VAL A 156 -21.96 6.51 6.74
CA VAL A 156 -22.28 5.09 6.92
C VAL A 156 -21.19 4.39 7.71
N LEU A 157 -19.92 4.68 7.41
CA LEU A 157 -18.79 4.08 8.11
C LEU A 157 -18.71 4.53 9.58
N GLU A 158 -18.87 5.83 9.83
CA GLU A 158 -18.95 6.45 11.18
C GLU A 158 -20.11 5.86 11.98
N GLY A 159 -21.29 5.73 11.37
CA GLY A 159 -22.46 5.09 11.98
C GLY A 159 -22.22 3.64 12.40
N GLN A 160 -21.21 2.97 11.81
CA GLN A 160 -20.76 1.62 12.11
C GLN A 160 -19.48 1.59 12.98
N GLY A 161 -19.07 2.71 13.56
CA GLY A 161 -17.95 2.81 14.50
C GLY A 161 -16.58 3.10 13.89
N ALA A 162 -16.51 3.42 12.59
CA ALA A 162 -15.28 3.93 12.00
C ALA A 162 -14.89 5.30 12.58
N GLY A 163 -13.62 5.67 12.46
CA GLY A 163 -13.14 7.00 12.85
C GLY A 163 -13.83 8.12 12.08
N GLU A 164 -14.00 9.25 12.74
CA GLU A 164 -14.44 10.48 12.08
C GLU A 164 -13.34 11.01 11.15
N ASN A 165 -13.73 11.75 10.11
CA ASN A 165 -12.80 12.40 9.18
C ASN A 165 -11.85 11.43 8.43
N LEU A 166 -12.33 10.24 8.05
CA LEU A 166 -11.53 9.27 7.30
C LEU A 166 -10.93 9.85 6.02
N LYS A 167 -11.62 10.77 5.33
CA LYS A 167 -11.06 11.44 4.15
C LYS A 167 -9.79 12.23 4.46
N GLN A 168 -9.65 12.78 5.66
CA GLN A 168 -8.44 13.50 6.08
C GLN A 168 -7.36 12.52 6.48
N ILE A 169 -7.72 11.51 7.30
CA ILE A 169 -6.79 10.46 7.75
C ILE A 169 -6.16 9.74 6.56
N CYS A 170 -6.95 9.44 5.54
CA CYS A 170 -6.53 8.68 4.36
C CYS A 170 -6.24 9.54 3.12
N SER A 171 -6.27 10.87 3.24
CA SER A 171 -6.05 11.80 2.11
C SER A 171 -6.92 11.48 0.89
N ILE A 172 -8.21 11.21 1.12
CA ILE A 172 -9.18 10.90 0.07
C ILE A 172 -9.94 12.17 -0.29
N HIS A 173 -10.09 12.40 -1.59
CA HIS A 173 -10.83 13.52 -2.15
C HIS A 173 -11.99 13.03 -3.01
N PRO A 174 -13.02 13.86 -3.25
CA PRO A 174 -14.10 13.51 -4.17
C PRO A 174 -13.60 13.11 -5.56
N SER A 175 -12.50 13.69 -6.05
CA SER A 175 -11.87 13.30 -7.32
C SER A 175 -11.45 11.83 -7.37
N ASN A 176 -11.18 11.19 -6.23
CA ASN A 176 -10.88 9.75 -6.17
C ASN A 176 -12.10 8.87 -6.48
N LEU A 177 -13.32 9.43 -6.59
CA LEU A 177 -14.51 8.71 -7.06
C LEU A 177 -14.84 9.03 -8.54
N THR A 178 -14.16 10.00 -9.15
CA THR A 178 -14.35 10.37 -10.56
C THR A 178 -13.25 9.73 -11.43
N GLU A 179 -13.21 10.06 -12.72
CA GLU A 179 -12.15 9.67 -13.67
C GLU A 179 -10.83 10.42 -13.44
N ALA A 180 -10.86 11.47 -12.61
CA ALA A 180 -9.78 12.42 -12.40
C ALA A 180 -9.18 12.91 -13.75
N SER A 181 -7.93 12.57 -14.05
CA SER A 181 -7.28 12.90 -15.33
C SER A 181 -7.28 11.76 -16.35
N CYS A 182 -7.83 10.57 -16.03
CA CYS A 182 -7.93 9.47 -16.98
C CYS A 182 -8.96 9.79 -18.08
N PRO A 183 -8.62 9.63 -19.38
CA PRO A 183 -9.52 9.99 -20.47
C PRO A 183 -10.69 9.03 -20.65
N VAL A 184 -10.61 7.83 -20.09
CA VAL A 184 -11.61 6.78 -20.25
C VAL A 184 -12.41 6.63 -18.96
N LYS A 185 -13.74 6.63 -19.10
CA LYS A 185 -14.66 6.43 -17.97
C LYS A 185 -15.81 5.47 -18.27
N ASP A 186 -16.01 5.07 -19.53
CA ASP A 186 -17.10 4.19 -19.93
C ASP A 186 -16.58 2.75 -20.13
N VAL A 187 -17.38 1.74 -19.79
CA VAL A 187 -16.98 0.32 -19.87
C VAL A 187 -16.70 -0.11 -21.30
N ASP A 188 -17.53 0.29 -22.27
CA ASP A 188 -17.34 -0.07 -23.69
C ASP A 188 -16.04 0.52 -24.26
N GLU A 189 -15.73 1.76 -23.86
CA GLU A 189 -14.50 2.44 -24.25
C GLU A 189 -13.27 1.79 -23.62
N PHE A 190 -13.39 1.36 -22.36
CA PHE A 190 -12.35 0.60 -21.68
C PHE A 190 -12.05 -0.71 -22.42
N GLU A 191 -13.09 -1.51 -22.69
CA GLU A 191 -12.95 -2.85 -23.25
C GLU A 191 -12.49 -2.86 -24.71
N SER A 192 -12.75 -1.76 -25.45
CA SER A 192 -12.20 -1.57 -26.79
C SER A 192 -10.72 -1.12 -26.78
N THR A 193 -10.21 -0.61 -25.66
CA THR A 193 -8.84 -0.07 -25.55
C THR A 193 -7.86 -1.09 -24.93
N VAL A 194 -8.34 -1.92 -24.00
CA VAL A 194 -7.53 -2.85 -23.20
C VAL A 194 -7.82 -4.30 -23.58
N ASN A 195 -6.82 -5.19 -23.46
CA ASN A 195 -7.08 -6.63 -23.53
C ASN A 195 -7.76 -7.11 -22.23
N SER A 196 -9.07 -6.88 -22.14
CA SER A 196 -9.89 -7.21 -20.97
C SER A 196 -9.83 -8.69 -20.59
N SER A 197 -9.69 -9.59 -21.57
CA SER A 197 -9.62 -11.03 -21.32
C SER A 197 -8.35 -11.42 -20.57
N GLU A 198 -7.21 -10.87 -20.97
CA GLU A 198 -5.91 -11.09 -20.33
C GLU A 198 -5.80 -10.41 -18.96
N LEU A 199 -6.33 -9.18 -18.85
CA LEU A 199 -6.40 -8.46 -17.58
C LEU A 199 -7.23 -9.23 -16.56
N LEU A 200 -8.42 -9.72 -16.95
CA LEU A 200 -9.27 -10.51 -16.05
C LEU A 200 -8.60 -11.83 -15.70
N ALA A 201 -8.02 -12.56 -16.66
CA ALA A 201 -7.31 -13.82 -16.39
C ALA A 201 -6.14 -13.64 -15.42
N SER A 202 -5.45 -12.51 -15.48
CA SER A 202 -4.33 -12.18 -14.59
C SER A 202 -4.78 -11.84 -13.17
N CYS A 203 -6.01 -11.34 -12.99
CA CYS A 203 -6.46 -10.71 -11.75
C CYS A 203 -7.65 -11.39 -11.07
N GLU A 204 -8.38 -12.28 -11.73
CA GLU A 204 -9.60 -12.91 -11.21
C GLU A 204 -9.36 -13.68 -9.91
N LYS A 205 -8.18 -14.28 -9.79
CA LYS A 205 -7.73 -14.95 -8.58
C LYS A 205 -6.25 -14.71 -8.37
N ILE A 206 -5.92 -14.08 -7.26
CA ILE A 206 -4.53 -13.85 -6.86
C ILE A 206 -4.19 -14.70 -5.63
N ASP A 207 -2.95 -15.19 -5.60
CA ASP A 207 -2.30 -15.59 -4.36
C ASP A 207 -1.56 -14.36 -3.81
N PRO A 208 -1.91 -13.83 -2.62
CA PRO A 208 -1.31 -12.60 -2.13
C PRO A 208 0.21 -12.65 -1.99
N VAL A 209 0.79 -13.80 -1.64
CA VAL A 209 2.24 -13.94 -1.48
C VAL A 209 2.92 -13.91 -2.84
N LYS A 210 2.42 -14.72 -3.78
CA LYS A 210 2.95 -14.79 -5.13
C LYS A 210 2.78 -13.46 -5.87
N GLU A 211 1.63 -12.81 -5.74
CA GLU A 211 1.36 -11.52 -6.38
C GLU A 211 2.31 -10.42 -5.90
N CYS A 212 2.73 -10.44 -4.62
CA CYS A 212 3.69 -9.46 -4.14
C CYS A 212 5.09 -9.63 -4.74
N CYS A 213 5.47 -10.86 -5.11
CA CYS A 213 6.78 -11.16 -5.72
C CYS A 213 6.73 -11.02 -7.26
N ASP A 214 5.77 -11.68 -7.91
CA ASP A 214 5.71 -11.79 -9.37
C ASP A 214 5.00 -10.60 -10.02
N GLN A 215 4.11 -9.91 -9.28
CA GLN A 215 3.36 -8.74 -9.73
C GLN A 215 2.61 -8.95 -11.06
N VAL A 216 2.04 -10.14 -11.28
CA VAL A 216 1.36 -10.49 -12.54
C VAL A 216 0.13 -9.62 -12.73
N CYS A 217 -0.75 -9.54 -11.73
CA CYS A 217 -1.95 -8.71 -11.83
C CYS A 217 -1.60 -7.21 -11.76
N GLN A 218 -0.69 -6.79 -10.87
CA GLN A 218 -0.23 -5.40 -10.82
C GLN A 218 0.43 -4.94 -12.13
N GLY A 219 1.13 -5.85 -12.82
CA GLY A 219 1.72 -5.65 -14.14
C GLY A 219 0.63 -5.43 -15.20
N ALA A 220 -0.34 -6.34 -15.29
CA ALA A 220 -1.49 -6.22 -16.20
C ALA A 220 -2.29 -4.92 -15.96
N ILE A 221 -2.54 -4.56 -14.70
CA ILE A 221 -3.19 -3.30 -14.32
C ILE A 221 -2.38 -2.09 -14.80
N SER A 222 -1.06 -2.12 -14.61
CA SER A 222 -0.18 -1.02 -15.01
C SER A 222 -0.12 -0.87 -16.53
N GLU A 223 -0.04 -1.97 -17.28
CA GLU A 223 -0.08 -1.95 -18.73
C GLU A 223 -1.42 -1.39 -19.25
N ALA A 224 -2.54 -1.87 -18.71
CA ALA A 224 -3.86 -1.36 -19.05
C ALA A 224 -3.96 0.16 -18.77
N ALA A 225 -3.50 0.61 -17.60
CA ALA A 225 -3.53 2.02 -17.24
C ALA A 225 -2.68 2.89 -18.17
N ILE A 226 -1.50 2.42 -18.60
CA ILE A 226 -0.66 3.12 -19.58
C ILE A 226 -1.41 3.25 -20.91
N ARG A 227 -2.00 2.17 -21.42
CA ARG A 227 -2.77 2.20 -22.68
C ARG A 227 -3.92 3.21 -22.62
N LEU A 228 -4.64 3.27 -21.50
CA LEU A 228 -5.71 4.27 -21.30
C LEU A 228 -5.14 5.70 -21.24
N ALA A 229 -4.07 5.93 -20.50
CA ALA A 229 -3.47 7.26 -20.33
C ALA A 229 -2.94 7.84 -21.66
N LEU A 230 -2.45 6.98 -22.57
CA LEU A 230 -1.97 7.36 -23.90
C LEU A 230 -3.07 7.85 -24.83
N LYS A 231 -4.35 7.53 -24.57
CA LYS A 231 -5.48 7.98 -25.39
C LYS A 231 -5.70 9.49 -25.34
N ALA A 232 -5.24 10.16 -24.28
CA ALA A 232 -5.28 11.60 -24.14
C ALA A 232 -4.16 12.33 -24.90
N SER A 233 -3.19 11.59 -25.46
CA SER A 233 -2.05 12.17 -26.17
C SER A 233 -2.36 12.34 -27.65
N ASP A 234 -2.50 13.60 -28.08
CA ASP A 234 -2.52 13.95 -29.50
C ASP A 234 -1.13 13.63 -30.10
N PRO A 235 -1.00 12.83 -31.18
CA PRO A 235 0.29 12.43 -31.76
C PRO A 235 1.19 13.60 -32.22
N LEU A 236 0.71 14.84 -32.19
CA LEU A 236 1.42 16.04 -32.65
C LEU A 236 2.20 16.81 -31.56
N ASN A 237 2.17 16.40 -30.28
CA ASN A 237 2.71 17.22 -29.17
C ASN A 237 3.77 16.51 -28.30
N MET A 238 4.60 15.65 -28.90
CA MET A 238 5.63 14.88 -28.20
C MET A 238 6.96 15.63 -27.95
N ASP A 239 7.03 16.95 -28.17
CA ASP A 239 8.26 17.75 -28.04
C ASP A 239 8.22 18.72 -26.84
N VAL A 240 8.03 18.25 -25.60
CA VAL A 240 8.38 19.06 -24.41
C VAL A 240 8.85 18.19 -23.22
N PRO A 241 9.98 18.48 -22.56
CA PRO A 241 10.48 17.76 -21.37
C PRO A 241 9.60 17.84 -20.10
N HIS A 242 8.49 18.60 -20.13
CA HIS A 242 7.60 18.83 -18.98
C HIS A 242 6.46 17.78 -18.84
N VAL A 243 6.37 16.80 -19.75
CA VAL A 243 5.25 15.84 -19.84
C VAL A 243 5.33 14.69 -18.80
N LEU A 244 6.50 14.43 -18.21
CA LEU A 244 6.74 13.26 -17.34
C LEU A 244 5.92 13.23 -16.03
N PRO A 245 5.78 14.32 -15.24
CA PRO A 245 5.00 14.30 -14.01
C PRO A 245 3.49 14.17 -14.24
N GLU A 246 2.98 14.85 -15.27
CA GLU A 246 1.57 14.80 -15.67
C GLU A 246 1.20 13.41 -16.20
N HIS A 247 2.09 12.80 -16.99
CA HIS A 247 1.91 11.43 -17.48
C HIS A 247 1.88 10.42 -16.33
N SER A 248 2.78 10.54 -15.34
CA SER A 248 2.78 9.65 -14.16
C SER A 248 1.50 9.78 -13.34
N THR A 249 0.97 11.00 -13.18
CA THR A 249 -0.26 11.26 -12.44
C THR A 249 -1.46 10.67 -13.18
N ARG A 250 -1.53 10.87 -14.50
CA ARG A 250 -2.58 10.31 -15.36
C ARG A 250 -2.61 8.79 -15.36
N VAL A 251 -1.45 8.15 -15.44
CA VAL A 251 -1.35 6.68 -15.35
C VAL A 251 -1.91 6.20 -14.01
N ASN A 252 -1.62 6.89 -12.91
CA ASN A 252 -2.14 6.51 -11.60
C ASN A 252 -3.67 6.68 -11.50
N ASP A 253 -4.22 7.75 -12.05
CA ASP A 253 -5.66 7.95 -12.15
C ASP A 253 -6.31 6.83 -12.99
N CYS A 254 -5.69 6.46 -14.12
CA CYS A 254 -6.16 5.35 -14.93
C CYS A 254 -6.04 3.98 -14.24
N LYS A 255 -5.06 3.75 -13.35
CA LYS A 255 -5.03 2.54 -12.52
C LYS A 255 -6.30 2.43 -11.68
N THR A 256 -6.79 3.54 -11.13
CA THR A 256 -8.05 3.53 -10.37
C THR A 256 -9.24 3.13 -11.23
N VAL A 257 -9.30 3.61 -12.47
CA VAL A 257 -10.34 3.20 -13.45
C VAL A 257 -10.25 1.69 -13.76
N VAL A 258 -9.04 1.17 -13.99
CA VAL A 258 -8.81 -0.26 -14.21
C VAL A 258 -9.28 -1.11 -13.03
N LEU A 259 -8.97 -0.69 -11.80
CA LEU A 259 -9.40 -1.39 -10.59
C LEU A 259 -10.93 -1.40 -10.43
N ARG A 260 -11.61 -0.30 -10.81
CA ARG A 260 -13.08 -0.24 -10.81
C ARG A 260 -13.69 -1.15 -11.87
N TRP A 261 -13.08 -1.26 -13.05
CA TRP A 261 -13.50 -2.21 -14.07
C TRP A 261 -13.33 -3.65 -13.61
N LEU A 262 -12.18 -3.99 -12.99
CA LEU A 262 -11.99 -5.30 -12.38
C LEU A 262 -13.08 -5.59 -11.33
N ALA A 263 -13.36 -4.61 -10.45
CA ALA A 263 -14.43 -4.74 -9.47
C ALA A 263 -15.83 -4.86 -10.10
N SER A 264 -16.06 -4.38 -11.32
CA SER A 264 -17.33 -4.55 -12.05
C SER A 264 -17.48 -5.91 -12.71
N LYS A 265 -16.38 -6.62 -12.97
CA LYS A 265 -16.40 -7.99 -13.51
C LYS A 265 -16.46 -9.05 -12.43
N LEU A 266 -15.91 -8.76 -11.24
CA LEU A 266 -15.90 -9.67 -10.10
C LEU A 266 -17.17 -9.51 -9.24
N ASP A 267 -17.55 -10.56 -8.52
CA ASP A 267 -18.50 -10.41 -7.41
C ASP A 267 -17.84 -9.63 -6.25
N PRO A 268 -18.62 -8.98 -5.37
CA PRO A 268 -18.07 -8.13 -4.30
C PRO A 268 -17.08 -8.84 -3.39
N TYR A 269 -17.27 -10.14 -3.13
CA TYR A 269 -16.40 -10.90 -2.25
C TYR A 269 -15.06 -11.20 -2.91
N ARG A 270 -15.05 -11.64 -4.17
CA ARG A 270 -13.82 -11.82 -4.97
C ARG A 270 -13.09 -10.51 -5.19
N ALA A 271 -13.79 -9.44 -5.57
CA ALA A 271 -13.21 -8.11 -5.77
C ALA A 271 -12.47 -7.62 -4.50
N LYS A 272 -13.08 -7.83 -3.33
CA LYS A 272 -12.45 -7.54 -2.04
C LYS A 272 -11.16 -8.31 -1.83
N GLU A 273 -11.15 -9.62 -2.06
CA GLU A 273 -9.94 -10.43 -1.87
C GLU A 273 -8.80 -9.99 -2.80
N VAL A 274 -9.11 -9.78 -4.08
CA VAL A 274 -8.14 -9.34 -5.09
C VAL A 274 -7.59 -7.97 -4.73
N LEU A 275 -8.46 -6.98 -4.51
CA LEU A 275 -8.01 -5.61 -4.24
C LEU A 275 -7.26 -5.49 -2.91
N ARG A 276 -7.66 -6.23 -1.87
CA ARG A 276 -6.92 -6.29 -0.60
C ARG A 276 -5.56 -6.96 -0.77
N GLY A 277 -5.45 -8.04 -1.55
CA GLY A 277 -4.16 -8.65 -1.83
C GLY A 277 -3.22 -7.69 -2.58
N LEU A 278 -3.74 -7.00 -3.61
CA LEU A 278 -2.96 -6.02 -4.38
C LEU A 278 -2.49 -4.84 -3.52
N THR A 279 -3.35 -4.30 -2.65
CA THR A 279 -2.96 -3.18 -1.78
C THR A 279 -1.96 -3.60 -0.72
N ASN A 280 -2.11 -4.78 -0.12
CA ASN A 280 -1.16 -5.32 0.86
C ASN A 280 0.26 -5.45 0.31
N CYS A 281 0.42 -5.77 -0.98
CA CYS A 281 1.72 -5.80 -1.64
C CYS A 281 2.41 -4.43 -1.73
N ASN A 282 1.64 -3.34 -1.70
CA ASN A 282 2.16 -1.98 -1.80
C ASN A 282 2.37 -1.31 -0.45
N VAL A 283 1.70 -1.77 0.62
CA VAL A 283 1.84 -1.22 1.98
C VAL A 283 3.30 -1.30 2.45
N ASN A 284 4.05 -2.34 2.07
CA ASN A 284 5.41 -2.57 2.58
C ASN A 284 6.55 -1.92 1.78
N LYS A 285 6.27 -1.05 0.80
CA LYS A 285 7.30 -0.53 -0.12
C LYS A 285 7.90 0.83 0.29
N VAL A 286 7.34 1.51 1.30
CA VAL A 286 7.75 2.87 1.68
C VAL A 286 7.65 3.04 3.20
N CYS A 287 8.57 3.80 3.79
CA CYS A 287 8.44 4.28 5.17
C CYS A 287 7.32 5.32 5.29
N PRO A 288 6.26 5.06 6.08
CA PRO A 288 5.16 6.02 6.25
C PRO A 288 5.43 7.08 7.33
N LEU A 289 6.54 6.99 8.07
CA LEU A 289 6.83 7.91 9.18
C LEU A 289 7.27 9.28 8.67
N VAL A 290 6.68 10.33 9.27
CA VAL A 290 7.10 11.71 9.03
C VAL A 290 8.26 12.03 9.96
N PHE A 291 9.41 12.31 9.37
CA PHE A 291 10.63 12.65 10.11
C PHE A 291 10.71 14.16 10.39
N PRO A 292 10.43 14.63 11.62
CA PRO A 292 10.54 16.04 11.99
C PRO A 292 11.99 16.52 11.95
N ASN A 293 12.19 17.83 12.12
CA ASN A 293 13.51 18.46 12.09
C ASN A 293 14.46 17.80 13.12
N MET A 294 15.67 17.43 12.65
CA MET A 294 16.64 16.70 13.46
C MET A 294 17.70 17.58 14.13
N ARG A 295 17.53 18.91 14.18
CA ARG A 295 18.53 19.83 14.79
C ARG A 295 18.90 19.44 16.21
N HIS A 296 17.94 19.04 17.05
CA HIS A 296 18.22 18.60 18.42
C HIS A 296 19.14 17.36 18.45
N VAL A 297 18.84 16.36 17.62
CA VAL A 297 19.67 15.16 17.46
C VAL A 297 21.05 15.52 16.90
N ALA A 298 21.10 16.36 15.87
CA ALA A 298 22.35 16.81 15.26
C ALA A 298 23.24 17.53 16.27
N ASN A 299 22.68 18.42 17.09
CA ASN A 299 23.44 19.14 18.10
C ASN A 299 24.01 18.22 19.19
N SER A 300 23.32 17.14 19.54
CA SER A 300 23.77 16.20 20.59
C SER A 300 24.70 15.11 20.06
N CYS A 301 24.52 14.68 18.81
CA CYS A 301 25.23 13.56 18.18
C CYS A 301 26.28 13.99 17.15
N TRP A 302 26.55 15.29 17.00
CA TRP A 302 27.52 15.81 16.04
C TRP A 302 28.91 15.19 16.23
N ASN A 303 29.61 15.00 15.13
CA ASN A 303 30.99 14.53 15.09
C ASN A 303 31.92 15.49 15.85
N GLY A 304 32.28 15.12 17.07
CA GLY A 304 33.15 15.90 17.97
C GLY A 304 32.64 16.00 19.41
N ILE A 305 31.38 15.66 19.66
CA ILE A 305 30.79 15.67 21.01
C ILE A 305 30.96 14.28 21.65
N ASN A 306 31.60 14.23 22.82
CA ASN A 306 31.88 12.99 23.56
C ASN A 306 30.77 12.57 24.53
N ASN A 307 29.67 13.33 24.65
CA ASN A 307 28.59 13.01 25.56
C ASN A 307 27.60 12.02 24.91
N GLN A 308 27.97 10.73 24.96
CA GLN A 308 27.16 9.63 24.44
C GLN A 308 25.75 9.60 25.04
N THR A 309 25.61 9.85 26.34
CA THR A 309 24.32 9.85 27.03
C THR A 309 23.38 10.90 26.44
N ALA A 310 23.85 12.14 26.26
CA ALA A 310 23.04 13.20 25.67
C ALA A 310 22.64 12.92 24.21
N CYS A 311 23.51 12.25 23.44
CA CYS A 311 23.17 11.79 22.09
C CYS A 311 22.07 10.71 22.11
N CYS A 312 22.21 9.71 22.97
CA CYS A 312 21.23 8.63 23.07
C CYS A 312 19.88 9.11 23.61
N ASP A 313 19.85 9.97 24.63
CA ASP A 313 18.60 10.57 25.12
C ASP A 313 17.87 11.38 24.03
N ALA A 314 18.63 12.13 23.22
CA ALA A 314 18.09 12.88 22.09
C ALA A 314 17.52 11.96 21.00
N MET A 315 18.19 10.84 20.74
CA MET A 315 17.74 9.84 19.78
C MET A 315 16.53 9.06 20.26
N ASP A 316 16.52 8.62 21.51
CA ASP A 316 15.40 7.87 22.11
C ASP A 316 14.13 8.72 22.12
N SER A 317 14.27 10.01 22.46
CA SER A 317 13.18 10.98 22.38
C SER A 317 12.69 11.16 20.94
N TYR A 318 13.60 11.23 19.96
CA TYR A 318 13.27 11.38 18.55
C TYR A 318 12.55 10.13 18.01
N VAL A 319 13.08 8.94 18.26
CA VAL A 319 12.49 7.66 17.81
C VAL A 319 11.16 7.40 18.52
N SER A 320 11.03 7.72 19.82
CA SER A 320 9.75 7.67 20.54
C SER A 320 8.68 8.57 19.92
N HIS A 321 9.08 9.75 19.41
CA HIS A 321 8.16 10.63 18.68
C HIS A 321 7.74 10.01 17.33
N LEU A 322 8.66 9.32 16.64
CA LEU A 322 8.32 8.60 15.41
C LEU A 322 7.36 7.43 15.68
N GLN A 323 7.65 6.61 16.68
CA GLN A 323 6.89 5.42 17.07
C GLN A 323 5.41 5.73 17.33
N LYS A 324 5.12 6.90 17.91
CA LYS A 324 3.76 7.33 18.27
C LYS A 324 2.90 7.78 17.09
N GLN A 325 3.46 7.93 15.89
CA GLN A 325 2.71 8.44 14.73
C GLN A 325 1.73 7.43 14.17
N THR A 326 2.20 6.22 13.85
CA THR A 326 1.43 5.19 13.18
C THR A 326 2.07 3.83 13.39
N LEU A 327 1.26 2.78 13.35
CA LEU A 327 1.74 1.41 13.32
C LEU A 327 2.32 1.10 11.94
N ILE A 328 3.47 0.45 11.95
CA ILE A 328 4.19 0.05 10.74
C ILE A 328 4.54 -1.44 10.80
N THR A 329 4.65 -2.08 9.63
CA THR A 329 5.11 -3.46 9.51
C THR A 329 6.62 -3.57 9.71
N ASN A 330 7.15 -4.79 9.88
CA ASN A 330 8.59 -5.01 10.01
C ASN A 330 9.37 -4.53 8.78
N LEU A 331 8.81 -4.71 7.58
CA LEU A 331 9.44 -4.28 6.35
C LEU A 331 9.42 -2.74 6.24
N GLN A 332 8.31 -2.10 6.59
CA GLN A 332 8.26 -0.63 6.70
C GLN A 332 9.21 -0.09 7.77
N ALA A 333 9.38 -0.79 8.90
CA ALA A 333 10.34 -0.41 9.93
C ALA A 333 11.79 -0.43 9.40
N LEU A 334 12.13 -1.40 8.55
CA LEU A 334 13.43 -1.44 7.87
C LEU A 334 13.62 -0.25 6.93
N ASP A 335 12.62 0.08 6.12
CA ASP A 335 12.66 1.25 5.24
C ASP A 335 12.74 2.56 6.03
N CYS A 336 12.06 2.63 7.17
CA CYS A 336 12.10 3.78 8.07
C CYS A 336 13.44 3.93 8.77
N ALA A 337 14.03 2.83 9.24
CA ALA A 337 15.38 2.84 9.79
C ALA A 337 16.39 3.31 8.72
N THR A 338 16.28 2.80 7.50
CA THR A 338 17.13 3.23 6.38
C THR A 338 16.98 4.72 6.09
N SER A 339 15.75 5.22 6.03
CA SER A 339 15.44 6.64 5.80
C SER A 339 15.98 7.54 6.90
N LEU A 340 15.88 7.11 8.16
CA LEU A 340 16.47 7.82 9.29
C LEU A 340 18.00 7.87 9.19
N GLY A 341 18.64 6.75 8.84
CA GLY A 341 20.09 6.67 8.63
C GLY A 341 20.57 7.65 7.57
N LEU A 342 19.88 7.72 6.43
CA LEU A 342 20.17 8.70 5.37
C LEU A 342 19.99 10.16 5.84
N LYS A 343 19.00 10.43 6.70
CA LYS A 343 18.82 11.76 7.27
C LYS A 343 19.93 12.12 8.26
N LEU A 344 20.32 11.20 9.14
CA LEU A 344 21.43 11.40 10.08
C LEU A 344 22.73 11.77 9.33
N GLN A 345 23.02 11.07 8.22
CA GLN A 345 24.16 11.38 7.36
C GLN A 345 24.10 12.79 6.78
N LYS A 346 22.92 13.27 6.35
CA LYS A 346 22.74 14.65 5.86
C LYS A 346 23.04 15.72 6.92
N TYR A 347 22.96 15.37 8.20
CA TYR A 347 23.37 16.22 9.32
C TYR A 347 24.82 15.98 9.76
N ASN A 348 25.65 15.33 8.92
CA ASN A 348 27.05 14.95 9.19
C ASN A 348 27.26 14.09 10.43
N ILE A 349 26.26 13.28 10.81
CA ILE A 349 26.41 12.25 11.84
C ILE A 349 26.86 10.97 11.13
N THR A 350 28.13 10.61 11.30
CA THR A 350 28.73 9.46 10.61
C THR A 350 28.95 8.26 11.54
N ARG A 351 28.79 8.45 12.87
CA ARG A 351 28.85 7.35 13.84
C ARG A 351 27.60 6.46 13.72
N ASN A 352 27.77 5.17 13.99
CA ASN A 352 26.65 4.23 14.04
C ASN A 352 25.86 4.43 15.34
N VAL A 353 24.95 5.42 15.32
CA VAL A 353 24.10 5.78 16.45
C VAL A 353 23.12 4.65 16.81
N TYR A 354 22.72 3.82 15.85
CA TYR A 354 21.88 2.65 16.13
C TYR A 354 22.58 1.67 17.06
N SER A 355 23.83 1.31 16.75
CA SER A 355 24.61 0.42 17.62
C SER A 355 24.96 1.08 18.95
N GLN A 356 25.28 2.38 18.94
CA GLN A 356 25.71 3.14 20.11
C GLN A 356 24.60 3.35 21.15
N CYS A 357 23.37 3.54 20.69
CA CYS A 357 22.20 3.82 21.52
C CYS A 357 21.22 2.64 21.59
N HIS A 358 21.62 1.47 21.06
CA HIS A 358 20.80 0.25 21.04
C HIS A 358 19.44 0.41 20.36
N ILE A 359 19.37 1.25 19.33
CA ILE A 359 18.15 1.47 18.54
C ILE A 359 18.00 0.32 17.54
N SER A 360 16.84 -0.31 17.60
CA SER A 360 16.44 -1.47 16.81
C SER A 360 15.21 -1.16 15.95
N LEU A 361 14.83 -2.09 15.07
CA LEU A 361 13.61 -1.96 14.26
C LEU A 361 12.33 -1.86 15.12
N LYS A 362 12.36 -2.47 16.31
CA LYS A 362 11.24 -2.47 17.26
C LYS A 362 10.91 -1.07 17.75
N ASP A 363 11.90 -0.21 17.87
CA ASP A 363 11.73 1.16 18.37
C ASP A 363 10.95 2.05 17.40
N PHE A 364 10.79 1.63 16.14
CA PHE A 364 9.98 2.34 15.15
C PHE A 364 8.49 1.93 15.16
N SER A 365 8.10 0.89 15.91
CA SER A 365 6.71 0.39 15.97
C SER A 365 6.24 0.26 17.41
N LEU A 366 4.98 0.61 17.71
CA LEU A 366 4.41 0.47 19.07
C LEU A 366 4.25 -1.01 19.51
N GLN A 367 4.53 -1.97 18.62
CA GLN A 367 4.33 -3.39 18.88
C GLN A 367 5.49 -4.08 19.62
N GLY A 368 6.64 -3.41 19.83
CA GLY A 368 7.71 -3.85 20.74
C GLY A 368 8.37 -5.19 20.42
#